data_AF-A0A329ZJ53-F1
#
_entry.id   AF-A0A329ZJ53-F1
#
_cell.length_a   1.000
_cell.length_b   1.000
_cell.length_c   1.000
_cell.angle_alpha   90.00
_cell.angle_beta   90.00
_cell.angle_gamma   90.00
#
_symmetry.space_group_name_H-M   'P 1'
#
loop_
_entity.id
_entity.type
_entity.pdbx_description
1 polymer ?
#
loop_
_entity_poly.entity_id
_entity_poly.type
_entity_poly.pdbx_seq_one_letter_code
_entity_poly.pdbx_strand_id
1 'polypeptide(L)'
;MRFALVLICIFTTLNADFLGNVYIELKELKLSREQQNQIKNIIRKHHIFLKQWYVDSKENNNQIMESFSKSLLDKDSNEITKGLNLANDRFRADQNFLISVYEILDKKQRELFVKKIRERESINRIPQDRLDDKFQKQEFENNIFGEKDFKKYNLENFDNARKIIFRE
;
A
#
# COMPACT_ATOMS: atom_id res chain seq x y z
N MET A 1 15.54 24.54 12.40
CA MET A 1 15.49 23.10 12.06
C MET A 1 14.27 22.42 12.70
N ARG A 2 13.04 22.68 12.21
CA ARG A 2 11.81 22.03 12.76
C ARG A 2 10.84 21.51 11.69
N PHE A 3 11.14 21.70 10.39
CA PHE A 3 10.31 21.23 9.28
C PHE A 3 10.71 19.84 8.73
N ALA A 4 11.84 19.27 9.16
CA ALA A 4 12.30 17.97 8.68
C ALA A 4 11.55 16.78 9.32
N LEU A 5 10.99 16.96 10.52
CA LEU A 5 10.35 15.89 11.28
C LEU A 5 8.93 15.54 10.80
N VAL A 6 8.19 16.49 10.21
CA VAL A 6 6.83 16.24 9.71
C VAL A 6 6.85 15.41 8.41
N LEU A 7 7.94 15.48 7.63
CA LEU A 7 8.12 14.68 6.42
C LEU A 7 8.40 13.21 6.77
N ILE A 8 9.19 12.91 7.80
CA ILE A 8 9.64 11.56 8.14
C ILE A 8 8.47 10.65 8.57
N CYS A 9 7.47 11.18 9.27
CA CYS A 9 6.33 10.37 9.74
C CYS A 9 5.36 9.92 8.64
N ILE A 10 5.43 10.49 7.43
CA ILE A 10 4.62 10.04 6.28
C ILE A 10 5.28 8.84 5.57
N PHE A 11 6.60 8.67 5.70
CA PHE A 11 7.37 7.72 4.87
C PHE A 11 7.45 6.29 5.42
N THR A 12 7.37 6.08 6.74
CA THR A 12 7.60 4.75 7.30
C THR A 12 6.48 3.75 7.02
N THR A 13 5.26 4.22 6.72
CA THR A 13 4.12 3.37 6.35
C THR A 13 4.00 3.13 4.84
N LEU A 14 4.73 3.87 3.99
CA LEU A 14 4.72 3.75 2.53
C LEU A 14 5.71 2.70 1.98
N ASN A 15 6.55 2.12 2.83
CA ASN A 15 7.72 1.31 2.42
C ASN A 15 7.40 -0.10 1.87
N ALA A 16 6.14 -0.47 1.70
CA ALA A 16 5.75 -1.80 1.18
C ALA A 16 4.79 -1.75 -0.02
N ASP A 17 4.52 -0.57 -0.58
CA ASP A 17 3.58 -0.40 -1.69
C ASP A 17 4.27 0.19 -2.93
N PHE A 18 3.79 -0.15 -4.13
CA PHE A 18 4.35 0.26 -5.42
C PHE A 18 4.59 1.78 -5.50
N LEU A 19 3.65 2.55 -4.97
CA LEU A 19 3.71 4.00 -4.95
C LEU A 19 4.83 4.55 -4.04
N GLY A 20 5.15 3.84 -2.95
CA GLY A 20 6.28 4.16 -2.09
C GLY A 20 7.60 4.04 -2.84
N ASN A 21 7.77 2.97 -3.63
CA ASN A 21 8.92 2.79 -4.51
C ASN A 21 9.03 3.92 -5.54
N VAL A 22 7.90 4.35 -6.12
CA VAL A 22 7.85 5.49 -7.05
C VAL A 22 8.36 6.78 -6.40
N TYR A 23 7.90 7.12 -5.20
CA TYR A 23 8.34 8.35 -4.53
C TYR A 23 9.82 8.34 -4.18
N ILE A 24 10.36 7.20 -3.75
CA ILE A 24 11.78 7.08 -3.42
C ILE A 24 12.62 7.27 -4.68
N GLU A 25 12.27 6.59 -5.77
CA GLU A 25 13.03 6.67 -7.02
C GLU A 25 12.97 8.06 -7.67
N LEU A 26 11.86 8.78 -7.54
CA LEU A 26 11.78 10.18 -7.97
C LEU A 26 12.74 11.10 -7.22
N LYS A 27 13.05 10.79 -5.96
CA LYS A 27 13.99 11.56 -5.14
C LYS A 27 15.45 11.27 -5.49
N GLU A 28 15.73 10.04 -5.92
CA GLU A 28 17.08 9.59 -6.28
C GLU A 28 17.47 10.01 -7.72
N LEU A 29 16.49 10.36 -8.55
CA LEU A 29 16.71 10.92 -9.87
C LEU A 29 17.41 12.30 -9.82
N LYS A 30 18.35 12.51 -10.74
CA LYS A 30 18.98 13.81 -10.97
C LYS A 30 18.02 14.73 -11.73
N LEU A 31 17.13 15.38 -10.99
CA LEU A 31 16.13 16.32 -11.52
C LEU A 31 16.66 17.76 -11.54
N SER A 32 16.32 18.52 -12.59
CA SER A 32 16.55 19.97 -12.59
C SER A 32 15.67 20.67 -11.53
N ARG A 33 16.02 21.90 -11.14
CA ARG A 33 15.23 22.67 -10.15
C ARG A 33 13.77 22.84 -10.59
N GLU A 34 13.54 23.02 -11.88
CA GLU A 34 12.20 23.16 -12.44
C GLU A 34 11.42 21.85 -12.35
N GLN A 35 12.03 20.74 -12.77
CA GLN A 35 11.42 19.40 -12.64
C GLN A 35 11.11 19.05 -11.18
N GLN A 36 12.00 19.40 -10.24
CA GLN A 36 11.77 19.19 -8.81
C GLN A 36 10.53 19.93 -8.31
N ASN A 37 10.35 21.19 -8.72
CA ASN A 37 9.17 21.98 -8.34
C ASN A 37 7.88 21.37 -8.89
N GLN A 38 7.89 20.96 -10.17
CA GLN A 38 6.74 20.36 -10.83
C GLN A 38 6.37 19.00 -10.20
N ILE A 39 7.35 18.12 -10.01
CA ILE A 39 7.16 16.81 -9.36
C ILE A 39 6.67 16.97 -7.92
N LYS A 40 7.25 17.90 -7.15
CA LYS A 40 6.79 18.19 -5.77
C LYS A 40 5.32 18.62 -5.74
N ASN A 41 4.88 19.43 -6.70
CA ASN A 41 3.49 19.86 -6.80
C ASN A 41 2.56 18.67 -7.10
N ILE A 42 2.95 17.79 -8.04
CA ILE A 42 2.19 16.59 -8.39
C ILE A 42 2.11 15.62 -7.20
N ILE A 43 3.23 15.34 -6.52
CA ILE A 43 3.26 14.50 -5.32
C ILE A 43 2.34 15.08 -4.24
N ARG A 44 2.38 16.41 -4.02
CA ARG A 44 1.52 17.06 -3.02
C ARG A 44 0.04 16.88 -3.36
N LYS A 45 -0.36 17.11 -4.62
CA LYS A 45 -1.75 16.93 -5.06
C LYS A 45 -2.21 15.48 -4.89
N HIS A 46 -1.38 14.53 -5.32
CA HIS A 46 -1.67 13.11 -5.18
C HIS A 46 -1.79 12.69 -3.71
N HIS A 47 -0.91 13.18 -2.84
CA HIS A 47 -0.99 12.90 -1.40
C HIS A 47 -2.25 13.48 -0.74
N ILE A 48 -2.67 14.69 -1.14
CA ILE A 48 -3.94 15.28 -0.66
C ILE A 48 -5.12 14.41 -1.08
N PHE A 49 -5.17 13.97 -2.33
CA PHE A 49 -6.19 13.05 -2.83
C PHE A 49 -6.20 11.73 -2.03
N LEU A 50 -5.04 11.09 -1.87
CA LEU A 50 -4.87 9.85 -1.10
C LEU A 50 -5.41 9.97 0.33
N LYS A 51 -5.13 11.09 1.00
CA LYS A 51 -5.59 11.35 2.35
C LYS A 51 -7.12 11.42 2.42
N GLN A 52 -7.74 12.13 1.48
CA GLN A 52 -9.20 12.23 1.43
C GLN A 52 -9.83 10.89 1.08
N TRP A 53 -9.31 10.21 0.05
CA TRP A 53 -9.76 8.89 -0.36
C TRP A 53 -9.73 7.87 0.79
N TYR A 54 -8.69 7.89 1.63
CA TYR A 54 -8.61 7.01 2.79
C TYR A 54 -9.72 7.28 3.82
N VAL A 55 -10.04 8.56 4.06
CA VAL A 55 -11.15 8.94 4.95
C VAL A 55 -12.46 8.44 4.37
N ASP A 56 -12.72 8.69 3.09
CA ASP A 56 -13.97 8.32 2.41
C ASP A 56 -14.13 6.79 2.34
N SER A 57 -13.04 6.06 2.08
CA SER A 57 -13.02 4.59 2.06
C SER A 57 -13.27 4.00 3.45
N LYS A 58 -12.67 4.56 4.49
CA LYS A 58 -12.92 4.13 5.87
C LYS A 58 -14.39 4.35 6.27
N GLU A 59 -14.94 5.51 5.94
CA GLU A 59 -16.36 5.79 6.20
C GLU A 59 -17.28 4.83 5.44
N ASN A 60 -17.00 4.58 4.15
CA ASN A 60 -17.78 3.63 3.36
C ASN A 60 -17.69 2.20 3.92
N ASN A 61 -16.52 1.76 4.38
CA ASN A 61 -16.36 0.45 4.99
C ASN A 61 -17.16 0.33 6.30
N ASN A 62 -17.23 1.40 7.10
CA ASN A 62 -18.07 1.41 8.28
C ASN A 62 -19.57 1.27 7.90
N GLN A 63 -20.01 1.94 6.83
CA GLN A 63 -21.38 1.81 6.32
C GLN A 63 -21.69 0.40 5.81
N ILE A 64 -20.73 -0.26 5.16
CA ILE A 64 -20.84 -1.67 4.76
C ILE A 64 -21.00 -2.57 5.99
N MET A 65 -20.16 -2.39 7.01
CA MET A 65 -20.22 -3.21 8.22
C MET A 65 -21.51 -2.99 9.01
N GLU A 66 -21.99 -1.75 9.07
CA GLU A 66 -23.28 -1.43 9.66
C GLU A 66 -24.43 -2.14 8.91
N SER A 67 -24.46 -2.04 7.57
CA SER A 67 -25.47 -2.71 6.74
C SER A 67 -25.38 -4.23 6.85
N PHE A 68 -24.17 -4.78 6.92
CA PHE A 68 -23.93 -6.21 7.17
C PHE A 68 -24.54 -6.63 8.51
N SER A 69 -24.23 -5.92 9.60
CA SER A 69 -24.75 -6.24 10.94
C SER A 69 -26.27 -6.18 11.04
N LYS A 70 -26.91 -5.35 10.19
CA LYS A 70 -28.36 -5.20 10.11
C LYS A 70 -29.01 -6.18 9.11
N SER A 71 -28.24 -7.05 8.47
CA SER A 71 -28.70 -7.92 7.38
C SER A 71 -29.35 -7.15 6.22
N LEU A 72 -28.88 -5.93 5.97
CA LEU A 72 -29.34 -5.05 4.88
C LEU A 72 -28.34 -4.99 3.72
N LEU A 73 -27.18 -5.65 3.85
CA LEU A 73 -26.15 -5.64 2.82
C LEU A 73 -26.60 -6.48 1.63
N ASP A 74 -26.75 -5.82 0.47
CA ASP A 74 -27.03 -6.45 -0.81
C ASP A 74 -25.96 -6.08 -1.83
N LYS A 75 -25.81 -6.90 -2.88
CA LYS A 75 -24.81 -6.66 -3.93
C LYS A 75 -25.01 -5.33 -4.66
N ASP A 76 -26.25 -4.86 -4.76
CA ASP A 76 -26.62 -3.64 -5.49
C ASP A 76 -26.77 -2.44 -4.54
N SER A 77 -26.28 -2.55 -3.29
CA SER A 77 -26.40 -1.48 -2.31
C SER A 77 -25.52 -0.28 -2.64
N ASN A 78 -25.92 0.88 -2.10
CA ASN A 78 -25.24 2.15 -2.36
C ASN A 78 -23.79 2.13 -1.86
N GLU A 79 -23.53 1.51 -0.71
CA GLU A 79 -22.21 1.42 -0.10
C GLU A 79 -21.27 0.45 -0.85
N ILE A 80 -21.80 -0.62 -1.45
CA ILE A 80 -21.01 -1.47 -2.36
C ILE A 80 -20.65 -0.71 -3.64
N THR A 81 -21.62 -0.03 -4.24
CA THR A 81 -21.42 0.80 -5.44
C THR A 81 -20.41 1.92 -5.18
N LYS A 82 -20.53 2.61 -4.05
CA LYS A 82 -19.58 3.65 -3.62
C LYS A 82 -18.19 3.07 -3.38
N GLY A 83 -18.08 1.87 -2.81
CA GLY A 83 -16.81 1.17 -2.65
C GLY A 83 -16.10 0.92 -3.98
N LEU A 84 -16.85 0.45 -4.99
CA LEU A 84 -16.32 0.25 -6.36
C LEU A 84 -15.88 1.57 -7.01
N ASN A 85 -16.66 2.64 -6.84
CA ASN A 85 -16.30 3.96 -7.35
C ASN A 85 -15.01 4.49 -6.69
N LEU A 86 -14.88 4.36 -5.37
CA LEU A 86 -13.67 4.76 -4.66
C LEU A 86 -12.45 3.96 -5.12
N ALA A 87 -12.58 2.65 -5.38
CA ALA A 87 -11.49 1.86 -5.94
C ALA A 87 -11.07 2.34 -7.34
N ASN A 88 -12.04 2.63 -8.21
CA ASN A 88 -11.80 3.17 -9.55
C ASN A 88 -11.15 4.57 -9.51
N ASP A 89 -11.63 5.44 -8.63
CA ASP A 89 -11.05 6.78 -8.46
C ASP A 89 -9.61 6.71 -7.99
N ARG A 90 -9.31 5.78 -7.08
CA ARG A 90 -7.93 5.54 -6.65
C ARG A 90 -7.03 5.10 -7.79
N PHE A 91 -7.47 4.09 -8.55
CA PHE A 91 -6.74 3.58 -9.69
C PHE A 91 -6.46 4.68 -10.73
N ARG A 92 -7.47 5.50 -11.06
CA ARG A 92 -7.32 6.64 -11.98
C ARG A 92 -6.34 7.69 -11.45
N ALA A 93 -6.38 8.00 -10.16
CA ALA A 93 -5.46 8.95 -9.56
C ALA A 93 -3.99 8.47 -9.64
N ASP A 94 -3.74 7.19 -9.35
CA ASP A 94 -2.40 6.61 -9.44
C ASP A 94 -1.89 6.63 -10.90
N GLN A 95 -2.74 6.31 -11.88
CA GLN A 95 -2.39 6.41 -13.31
C GLN A 95 -2.06 7.84 -13.73
N ASN A 96 -2.91 8.79 -13.37
CA ASN A 96 -2.71 10.21 -13.70
C ASN A 96 -1.43 10.75 -13.06
N PHE A 97 -1.12 10.32 -11.84
CA PHE A 97 0.14 10.65 -11.17
C PHE A 97 1.35 10.16 -11.98
N LEU A 98 1.36 8.90 -12.42
CA LEU A 98 2.45 8.35 -13.24
C LEU A 98 2.59 9.04 -14.60
N ILE A 99 1.48 9.35 -15.26
CA ILE A 99 1.49 10.08 -16.54
C ILE A 99 2.07 11.48 -16.34
N SER A 100 1.67 12.17 -15.28
CA SER A 100 2.20 13.52 -14.97
C SER A 100 3.71 13.48 -14.70
N VAL A 101 4.20 12.44 -14.04
CA VAL A 101 5.64 12.21 -13.86
C VAL A 101 6.32 11.96 -15.20
N TYR A 102 5.74 11.10 -16.04
CA TYR A 102 6.27 10.79 -17.38
C TYR A 102 6.45 12.04 -18.25
N GLU A 103 5.51 12.98 -18.19
CA GLU A 103 5.54 14.23 -18.96
C GLU A 103 6.68 15.17 -18.53
N ILE A 104 7.12 15.11 -17.28
CA ILE A 104 8.17 15.99 -16.73
C ILE A 104 9.57 15.41 -16.98
N LEU A 105 9.71 14.10 -16.88
CA LEU A 105 11.00 13.42 -17.02
C LEU A 105 11.42 13.38 -18.50
N ASP A 106 12.72 13.60 -18.75
CA ASP A 106 13.27 13.37 -20.08
C ASP A 106 13.43 11.87 -20.38
N LYS A 107 13.77 11.54 -21.63
CA LYS A 107 13.92 10.14 -22.07
C LYS A 107 14.91 9.34 -21.21
N LYS A 108 16.08 9.89 -20.89
CA LYS A 108 17.12 9.19 -20.11
C LYS A 108 16.67 9.01 -18.66
N GLN A 109 16.05 10.03 -18.08
CA GLN A 109 15.47 9.96 -16.74
C GLN A 109 14.37 8.90 -16.65
N ARG A 110 13.50 8.80 -17.66
CA ARG A 110 12.44 7.76 -17.72
C ARG A 110 13.01 6.35 -17.80
N GLU A 111 14.03 6.13 -18.64
CA GLU A 111 14.70 4.83 -18.75
C GLU A 111 15.32 4.40 -17.42
N LEU A 112 16.02 5.33 -16.75
CA LEU A 112 16.62 5.08 -15.43
C LEU A 112 15.54 4.80 -14.38
N PHE A 113 14.48 5.60 -14.36
CA PHE A 113 13.36 5.46 -13.43
C PHE A 113 12.71 4.08 -13.53
N VAL A 114 12.33 3.65 -14.74
CA VAL A 114 11.71 2.33 -14.95
C VAL A 114 12.65 1.19 -14.53
N LYS A 115 13.93 1.28 -14.87
CA LYS A 115 14.93 0.29 -14.45
C LYS A 115 14.97 0.15 -12.93
N LYS A 116 15.02 1.28 -12.23
CA LYS A 116 15.11 1.31 -10.77
C LYS A 116 13.86 0.82 -10.05
N ILE A 117 12.67 1.16 -10.57
CA ILE A 117 11.41 0.61 -10.05
C ILE A 117 11.39 -0.91 -10.14
N ARG A 118 11.79 -1.48 -11.29
CA ARG A 118 11.89 -2.94 -11.46
C ARG A 118 12.88 -3.58 -10.50
N GLU A 119 14.04 -2.94 -10.29
CA GLU A 119 15.03 -3.38 -9.29
C GLU A 119 14.40 -3.44 -7.89
N ARG A 120 13.71 -2.38 -7.44
CA ARG A 120 13.07 -2.38 -6.12
C ARG A 120 11.93 -3.39 -5.99
N GLU A 121 11.11 -3.55 -7.02
CA GLU A 121 10.07 -4.57 -7.01
C GLU A 121 10.65 -5.98 -6.88
N SER A 122 11.77 -6.26 -7.56
CA SER A 122 12.45 -7.55 -7.44
C SER A 122 13.04 -7.81 -6.05
N ILE A 123 13.48 -6.77 -5.36
CA ILE A 123 14.05 -6.85 -4.00
C ILE A 123 12.92 -7.00 -2.95
N ASN A 124 11.79 -6.34 -3.17
CA ASN A 124 10.63 -6.40 -2.25
C ASN A 124 9.76 -7.64 -2.46
N ARG A 125 9.95 -8.39 -3.55
CA ARG A 125 9.41 -9.75 -3.68
C ARG A 125 10.17 -10.64 -2.70
N ILE A 126 9.50 -11.12 -1.66
CA ILE A 126 9.96 -12.29 -0.92
C ILE A 126 10.18 -13.39 -1.96
N PRO A 127 11.39 -13.97 -2.09
CA PRO A 127 11.61 -15.08 -3.02
C PRO A 127 10.65 -16.21 -2.67
N GLN A 128 9.71 -16.54 -3.58
CA GLN A 128 8.80 -17.68 -3.41
C GLN A 128 9.59 -18.97 -3.19
N ASP A 129 10.79 -19.08 -3.78
CA ASP A 129 11.70 -20.21 -3.64
C ASP A 129 12.17 -20.50 -2.20
N ARG A 130 11.99 -19.57 -1.24
CA ARG A 130 12.29 -19.83 0.20
C ARG A 130 11.07 -20.25 1.03
N LEU A 131 9.87 -20.14 0.47
CA LEU A 131 8.65 -20.62 1.13
C LEU A 131 8.44 -22.11 0.81
N ASP A 132 8.74 -22.55 -0.42
CA ASP A 132 8.54 -23.94 -0.82
C ASP A 132 9.40 -24.93 0.00
N ASP A 133 10.66 -24.58 0.30
CA ASP A 133 11.55 -25.41 1.14
C ASP A 133 11.13 -25.46 2.62
N LYS A 134 10.44 -24.43 3.12
CA LYS A 134 9.93 -24.40 4.52
C LYS A 134 8.57 -25.07 4.65
N PHE A 135 7.69 -24.94 3.65
CA PHE A 135 6.40 -25.60 3.64
C PHE A 135 6.53 -27.11 3.36
N GLN A 136 7.46 -27.54 2.50
CA GLN A 136 7.75 -28.97 2.33
C GLN A 136 8.33 -29.60 3.60
N LYS A 137 9.16 -28.88 4.37
CA LYS A 137 9.65 -29.38 5.67
C LYS A 137 8.54 -29.44 6.74
N GLN A 138 7.61 -28.48 6.76
CA GLN A 138 6.49 -28.48 7.71
C GLN A 138 5.41 -29.51 7.36
N GLU A 139 5.16 -29.83 6.09
CA GLU A 139 4.23 -30.90 5.70
C GLU A 139 4.77 -32.31 6.03
N PHE A 140 6.09 -32.50 6.04
CA PHE A 140 6.70 -33.75 6.52
C PHE A 140 6.63 -33.91 8.05
N GLU A 141 6.70 -32.83 8.83
CA GLU A 141 6.61 -32.88 10.30
C GLU A 141 5.16 -32.89 10.82
N ASN A 142 4.22 -32.25 10.11
CA ASN A 142 2.80 -32.20 10.52
C ASN A 142 1.98 -33.46 10.14
N ASN A 143 2.52 -34.37 9.33
CA ASN A 143 1.89 -35.66 9.05
C ASN A 143 2.09 -36.71 10.16
N ILE A 144 2.69 -36.34 11.30
CA ILE A 144 2.89 -37.25 12.44
C ILE A 144 2.11 -36.85 13.70
N PHE A 145 1.52 -35.66 13.81
CA PHE A 145 0.73 -35.31 14.99
C PHE A 145 -0.61 -34.63 14.67
N GLY A 146 -1.68 -35.31 15.08
CA GLY A 146 -3.06 -35.01 14.73
C GLY A 146 -3.60 -33.68 15.27
N GLU A 147 -4.34 -33.01 14.38
CA GLU A 147 -5.67 -32.42 14.60
C GLU A 147 -6.08 -32.16 16.06
N LYS A 148 -5.49 -31.16 16.72
CA LYS A 148 -6.11 -30.48 17.89
C LYS A 148 -5.58 -29.10 18.28
N ASP A 149 -4.41 -28.64 17.80
CA ASP A 149 -3.82 -27.38 18.30
C ASP A 149 -3.96 -26.14 17.38
N PHE A 150 -4.65 -26.25 16.25
CA PHE A 150 -4.81 -25.14 15.30
C PHE A 150 -5.66 -23.96 15.81
N LYS A 151 -6.41 -24.13 16.91
CA LYS A 151 -7.25 -23.07 17.48
C LYS A 151 -6.51 -22.13 18.44
N LYS A 152 -5.34 -22.49 18.97
CA LYS A 152 -4.63 -21.67 19.95
C LYS A 152 -3.68 -20.63 19.32
N TYR A 153 -3.11 -20.93 18.15
CA TYR A 153 -2.10 -20.10 17.50
C TYR A 153 -2.62 -18.83 16.81
N ASN A 154 -3.92 -18.72 16.55
CA ASN A 154 -4.49 -17.59 15.79
C ASN A 154 -5.03 -16.44 16.64
N LEU A 155 -5.35 -16.67 17.92
CA LEU A 155 -5.94 -15.62 18.79
C LEU A 155 -4.85 -14.80 19.51
N GLU A 156 -3.76 -15.43 19.98
CA GLU A 156 -2.69 -14.73 20.71
C GLU A 156 -1.85 -13.79 19.81
N ASN A 157 -1.70 -14.10 18.52
CA ASN A 157 -0.97 -13.25 17.59
C ASN A 157 -1.78 -12.01 17.15
N PHE A 158 -3.10 -12.10 17.10
CA PHE A 158 -3.95 -10.98 16.72
C PHE A 158 -4.04 -9.94 17.84
N ASP A 159 -4.14 -10.38 19.10
CA ASP A 159 -4.18 -9.48 20.27
C ASP A 159 -2.83 -8.81 20.54
N ASN A 160 -1.71 -9.49 20.28
CA ASN A 160 -0.39 -8.87 20.35
C ASN A 160 -0.17 -7.83 19.25
N ALA A 161 -0.63 -8.09 18.02
CA ALA A 161 -0.59 -7.11 16.94
C ALA A 161 -1.44 -5.87 17.25
N ARG A 162 -2.60 -6.06 17.90
CA ARG A 162 -3.49 -4.97 18.30
C ARG A 162 -2.89 -4.09 19.42
N LYS A 163 -2.24 -4.67 20.42
CA LYS A 163 -1.57 -3.91 21.51
C LYS A 163 -0.41 -3.06 21.01
N ILE A 164 0.37 -3.55 20.03
CA ILE A 164 1.49 -2.80 19.45
C ILE A 164 1.01 -1.55 18.68
N ILE A 165 -0.19 -1.61 18.08
CA ILE A 165 -0.73 -0.54 17.23
C ILE A 165 -1.44 0.56 18.03
N PHE A 166 -2.05 0.24 19.17
CA PHE A 166 -2.92 1.20 19.89
C PHE A 166 -2.32 1.83 21.17
N ARG A 167 -1.11 1.45 21.62
CA ARG A 167 -0.48 1.96 22.86
C ARG A 167 -1.47 2.08 24.03
N GLU A 168 -1.87 0.93 24.56
CA GLU A 168 -2.07 0.78 26.01
C GLU A 168 -0.78 0.25 26.62
#